data_AF-A0A1G3UT97-F1
#
_entry.id   AF-A0A1G3UT97-F1
#
_cell.length_a   1.000
_cell.length_b   1.000
_cell.length_c   1.000
_cell.angle_alpha   90.00
_cell.angle_beta   90.00
_cell.angle_gamma   90.00
#
_symmetry.space_group_name_H-M   'P 1'
#
loop_
_entity.id
_entity.type
_entity.pdbx_description
1 polymer ?
#
loop_
_entity_poly.entity_id
_entity_poly.type
_entity_poly.pdbx_seq_one_letter_code
_entity_poly.pdbx_strand_id
1 'polypeptide(L)' 'MQRLMGNMTGTCFQRCVGMDALNALWSTTHEMDLKHGTDYHERFRRYVTAWEEKDWTVDGCMTDPMGEGLHVR' A
#
# COMPACT_ATOMS: atom_id res chain seq x y z
N MET A 1 8.60 13.60 5.37
CA MET A 1 7.23 13.60 5.93
C MET A 1 7.17 13.05 7.35
N GLN A 2 7.54 11.78 7.59
CA GLN A 2 7.26 11.07 8.85
C GLN A 2 7.63 11.85 10.14
N ARG A 3 8.90 12.26 10.29
CA ARG A 3 9.39 12.98 11.48
C ARG A 3 8.72 14.34 11.69
N LEU A 4 8.49 15.09 10.60
CA LEU A 4 7.85 16.40 10.66
C LEU A 4 6.39 16.25 11.13
N MET A 5 5.64 15.34 10.52
CA MET A 5 4.24 15.11 10.87
C MET A 5 4.08 14.59 12.30
N GLY A 6 5.00 13.75 12.77
CA GLY A 6 5.04 13.33 14.18
C GLY A 6 5.19 14.50 15.14
N ASN A 7 6.10 15.45 14.86
CA ASN A 7 6.28 16.65 15.68
C ASN A 7 5.04 17.57 15.67
N MET A 8 4.33 17.66 14.55
CA MET A 8 3.17 18.56 14.41
C MET A 8 1.89 17.99 15.02
N THR A 9 1.75 16.66 15.07
CA THR A 9 0.48 15.99 15.43
C THR A 9 0.53 15.28 16.78
N GLY A 10 1.71 14.87 17.25
CA GLY A 10 1.85 14.07 18.47
C GLY A 10 1.14 12.70 18.43
N THR A 11 0.78 12.21 17.24
CA THR A 11 0.01 10.97 17.05
C THR A 11 0.28 10.33 15.68
N CYS A 12 -0.37 9.20 15.40
CA CYS A 12 -0.43 8.61 14.07
C CYS A 12 -1.28 9.47 13.14
N PHE A 13 -0.72 9.85 11.98
CA PHE A 13 -1.38 10.64 10.95
C PHE A 13 -1.83 9.80 9.74
N GLN A 14 -1.94 8.47 9.94
CA GLN A 14 -2.62 7.45 9.13
C GLN A 14 -2.18 7.22 7.67
N ARG A 15 -1.63 8.20 6.96
CA ARG A 15 -1.39 8.11 5.50
C ARG A 15 -0.19 7.23 5.11
N CYS A 16 0.69 6.89 6.05
CA CYS A 16 1.93 6.17 5.78
C CYS A 16 1.71 4.77 5.20
N VAL A 17 0.73 4.01 5.72
CA VAL A 17 0.50 2.62 5.29
C VAL A 17 0.07 2.50 3.83
N GLY A 18 -0.74 3.44 3.32
CA GLY A 18 -1.07 3.50 1.90
C GLY A 18 0.14 3.82 1.03
N MET A 19 0.97 4.78 1.45
CA MET A 19 2.20 5.16 0.72
C MET A 19 3.18 3.98 0.62
N ASP A 20 3.36 3.23 1.71
CA ASP A 20 4.26 2.07 1.71
C ASP A 20 3.69 0.93 0.85
N ALA A 21 2.38 0.67 0.95
CA ALA A 21 1.70 -0.32 0.11
C ALA A 21 1.80 0.01 -1.39
N LEU A 22 1.70 1.29 -1.76
CA LEU A 22 1.85 1.71 -3.15
C LEU A 22 3.20 1.29 -3.72
N ASN A 23 4.28 1.59 -3.00
CA ASN A 23 5.64 1.28 -3.44
C ASN A 23 5.87 -0.23 -3.53
N ALA A 24 5.39 -1.00 -2.55
CA ALA A 24 5.52 -2.47 -2.56
C ALA A 24 4.71 -3.13 -3.69
N LEU A 25 3.48 -2.68 -3.93
CA LEU A 25 2.63 -3.20 -4.99
C LEU A 25 3.16 -2.84 -6.38
N TRP A 26 3.79 -1.67 -6.53
CA TRP A 26 4.36 -1.25 -7.81
C TRP A 26 5.39 -2.26 -8.34
N SER A 27 6.41 -2.58 -7.55
CA SER A 27 7.43 -3.57 -7.96
C SER A 27 6.85 -4.98 -8.06
N THR A 28 6.02 -5.38 -7.10
CA THR A 28 5.46 -6.73 -7.04
C THR A 28 4.60 -7.04 -8.26
N THR A 29 3.69 -6.14 -8.62
CA THR A 29 2.81 -6.33 -9.80
C THR A 29 3.61 -6.35 -11.10
N HIS A 30 4.69 -5.58 -11.21
CA HIS A 30 5.58 -5.59 -12.37
C HIS A 30 6.23 -6.98 -12.55
N GLU A 31 6.84 -7.52 -11.50
CA GLU A 31 7.50 -8.83 -11.54
C GLU A 31 6.51 -9.97 -11.77
N MET A 32 5.30 -9.87 -11.20
CA MET A 32 4.22 -10.83 -11.45
C MET A 32 3.83 -10.88 -12.93
N ASP A 33 3.65 -9.72 -13.56
CA ASP A 33 3.28 -9.66 -14.98
C ASP A 33 4.37 -10.24 -15.88
N LEU A 34 5.66 -9.97 -15.58
CA LEU A 34 6.79 -10.58 -16.32
C LEU A 34 6.79 -12.10 -16.26
N LYS A 35 6.44 -12.67 -15.10
CA LYS A 35 6.46 -14.14 -14.91
C LYS A 35 5.20 -14.83 -15.42
N HIS A 36 4.05 -14.18 -15.29
CA HIS A 36 2.75 -14.82 -15.47
C HIS A 36 1.98 -14.32 -16.70
N GLY A 37 2.48 -13.31 -17.42
CA GLY A 37 1.79 -12.75 -18.58
C GLY A 37 0.47 -12.06 -18.25
N THR A 38 0.32 -11.62 -16.99
CA THR A 38 -0.85 -10.89 -16.49
C THR A 38 -0.73 -9.39 -16.79
N ASP A 39 -1.77 -8.63 -16.42
CA ASP A 39 -1.88 -7.17 -16.61
C ASP A 39 -2.09 -6.41 -15.28
N TYR A 40 -1.62 -6.98 -14.16
CA TYR A 40 -1.81 -6.39 -12.83
C TYR A 40 -1.14 -5.03 -12.70
N HIS A 41 0.07 -4.87 -13.26
CA HIS A 41 0.84 -3.65 -13.17
C HIS A 41 0.15 -2.51 -13.90
N GLU A 42 -0.42 -2.77 -15.09
CA GLU A 42 -1.16 -1.73 -15.84
C GLU A 42 -2.45 -1.31 -15.12
N ARG A 43 -3.18 -2.26 -14.53
CA ARG A 43 -4.36 -1.96 -13.70
C ARG A 43 -3.96 -1.12 -12.49
N PHE A 44 -2.88 -1.49 -11.82
CA PHE A 44 -2.38 -0.78 -10.65
C PHE A 44 -1.89 0.63 -11.01
N ARG A 45 -1.17 0.79 -12.13
CA ARG A 45 -0.74 2.09 -12.66
C ARG A 45 -1.91 3.04 -12.87
N ARG A 46 -2.98 2.57 -13.53
CA ARG A 46 -4.21 3.37 -13.73
C ARG A 46 -4.87 3.78 -12.42
N TYR A 47 -4.86 2.90 -11.42
CA TYR A 47 -5.35 3.22 -10.08
C TYR A 47 -4.50 4.30 -9.41
N VAL A 48 -3.17 4.18 -9.46
CA VAL A 48 -2.23 5.16 -8.91
C VAL A 48 -2.38 6.52 -9.58
N THR A 49 -2.53 6.58 -10.92
CA THR A 49 -2.79 7.84 -11.62
C THR A 49 -4.07 8.51 -11.09
N ALA A 50 -5.17 7.76 -10.95
CA ALA A 50 -6.41 8.31 -10.40
C ALA A 50 -6.28 8.71 -8.92
N TRP A 51 -5.47 8.00 -8.14
CA TRP A 51 -5.16 8.34 -6.75
C TRP A 51 -4.43 9.69 -6.69
N GLU A 52 -3.35 9.85 -7.44
CA GLU A 52 -2.56 11.09 -7.49
C GLU A 52 -3.39 12.28 -7.97
N GLU A 53 -4.15 12.13 -9.06
CA GLU A 53 -5.00 13.19 -9.62
C GLU A 53 -6.09 13.69 -8.67
N LYS A 54 -6.58 12.80 -7.79
CA LYS A 54 -7.70 13.10 -6.90
C LYS A 54 -7.28 13.32 -5.44
N ASP A 55 -5.98 13.26 -5.17
CA ASP A 55 -5.38 13.37 -3.83
C ASP A 55 -6.09 12.50 -2.78
N TRP A 56 -6.36 11.25 -3.13
CA TRP A 56 -6.99 10.33 -2.21
C TRP A 56 -6.07 9.96 -1.03
N THR A 57 -6.70 9.62 0.10
CA THR A 57 -6.04 8.91 1.20
C THR A 57 -6.49 7.46 1.11
N VAL A 58 -5.52 6.55 0.99
CA VAL A 58 -5.76 5.11 0.83
C VAL A 58 -5.26 4.38 2.06
N ASP A 59 -6.10 3.50 2.59
CA ASP A 59 -5.77 2.68 3.75
C ASP A 59 -5.10 1.36 3.34
N GLY A 60 -4.08 0.97 4.11
CA GLY A 60 -3.35 -0.28 3.90
C GLY A 60 -3.90 -1.40 4.78
N CYS A 61 -4.88 -2.15 4.26
CA CYS A 61 -5.50 -3.28 4.96
C CYS A 61 -4.77 -4.60 4.66
N MET A 62 -3.79 -4.97 5.48
CA MET A 62 -3.05 -6.24 5.31
C MET A 62 -3.35 -7.29 6.39
N THR A 63 -3.53 -6.88 7.65
CA THR A 63 -3.59 -7.82 8.77
C THR A 63 -5.00 -8.40 8.93
N ASP A 64 -5.13 -9.71 8.70
CA ASP A 64 -6.36 -10.47 8.95
C ASP A 64 -6.62 -10.70 10.46
N PRO A 65 -7.83 -11.12 10.88
CA PRO A 65 -8.14 -11.42 12.30
C PRO A 65 -7.38 -12.61 12.93
N MET A 66 -6.67 -13.41 12.13
CA MET A 66 -5.83 -14.56 12.51
C MET A 66 -6.47 -15.73 13.29
N GLY A 67 -7.64 -15.59 13.94
CA GLY A 67 -8.27 -16.64 14.74
C GLY A 67 -7.46 -17.08 15.97
N GLU A 68 -7.94 -18.08 16.74
CA GLU A 68 -7.14 -18.65 17.83
C GLU A 68 -6.01 -19.54 17.27
N GLY A 69 -4.77 -19.10 17.41
CA GLY A 69 -3.59 -19.99 17.35
C GLY A 69 -2.71 -19.93 16.11
N LEU A 70 -2.86 -18.97 15.19
CA LEU A 70 -1.88 -18.76 14.11
C LEU A 70 -0.64 -18.00 14.61
N HIS A 71 0.02 -18.56 15.63
CA HIS A 71 1.47 -18.49 15.70
C HIS A 71 1.99 -19.37 14.56
N VAL A 72 2.54 -18.70 13.55
CA VAL A 72 3.32 -19.29 12.47
C VAL A 72 4.27 -20.33 13.07
N ARG A 73 4.05 -21.61 12.74
CA ARG A 73 5.03 -22.66 13.01
C ARG A 73 6.29 -22.44 12.19
#